data_AF-A0A1D2SP11-F1
#
_entry.id   AF-A0A1D2SP11-F1
#
_cell.length_a   1.000
_cell.length_b   1.000
_cell.length_c   1.000
_cell.angle_alpha   90.00
_cell.angle_beta   90.00
_cell.angle_gamma   90.00
#
_symmetry.space_group_name_H-M   'P 1'
#
loop_
_entity.id
_entity.type
_entity.pdbx_description
1 polymer ?
#
loop_
_entity_poly.entity_id
_entity_poly.type
_entity_poly.pdbx_seq_one_letter_code
_entity_poly.pdbx_strand_id
1 'polypeptide(L)'
;MADSDHSMSLACVTRRVALVGWVVGASGWAFGRVASACGASSMGATSDPALSLWRDWAVAHRRAHRLCRRQQELEKSLAERVEVLWTVVKVPGGADVIVCSKEALDRLVGERTDMTAIRARAEAELAERQACFEAAANEIGYFEGAKAEREAFALVEALLDGLAKTPAVTLAGVVGKLDAVMRNGEDWEDHSTFPWPQIRSARQDLMRLSVQEPPGQSFPGG
;
A
#
# COMPACT_ATOMS: atom_id res chain seq x y z
N MET A 1 -28.39 19.91 -31.42
CA MET A 1 -27.41 20.43 -30.45
C MET A 1 -26.99 19.27 -29.60
N ALA A 2 -25.70 18.91 -29.70
CA ALA A 2 -25.09 17.80 -28.99
C ALA A 2 -24.83 18.20 -27.55
N ASP A 3 -25.11 17.28 -26.63
CA ASP A 3 -24.47 17.25 -25.33
C ASP A 3 -24.21 15.77 -25.02
N SER A 4 -22.99 15.33 -25.35
CA SER A 4 -22.52 13.96 -25.21
C SER A 4 -21.39 13.94 -24.19
N ASP A 5 -21.72 14.20 -22.94
CA ASP A 5 -20.82 14.01 -21.80
C ASP A 5 -20.88 12.55 -21.35
N HIS A 6 -20.32 11.60 -22.10
CA HIS A 6 -19.97 10.27 -21.57
C HIS A 6 -18.80 9.68 -22.36
N SER A 7 -17.76 9.27 -21.61
CA SER A 7 -16.58 8.51 -22.05
C SER A 7 -15.33 9.31 -22.45
N MET A 8 -14.70 9.92 -21.45
CA MET A 8 -13.23 10.02 -21.40
C MET A 8 -12.78 9.16 -20.23
N SER A 9 -12.42 7.91 -20.52
CA SER A 9 -11.75 7.03 -19.55
C SER A 9 -10.37 7.61 -19.25
N LEU A 10 -10.29 8.38 -18.15
CA LEU A 10 -9.04 8.87 -17.57
C LEU A 10 -8.24 7.71 -16.97
N ALA A 11 -7.70 6.84 -17.83
CA ALA A 11 -6.78 5.77 -17.42
C ALA A 11 -5.37 6.29 -17.05
N CYS A 12 -5.12 7.60 -17.17
CA CYS A 12 -3.82 8.22 -16.88
C CYS A 12 -3.75 8.95 -15.54
N VAL A 13 -4.81 8.92 -14.72
CA VAL A 13 -4.79 9.45 -13.35
C VAL A 13 -5.26 8.39 -12.37
N THR A 14 -4.37 7.46 -12.06
CA THR A 14 -4.24 6.91 -10.70
C THR A 14 -2.89 6.21 -10.60
N ARG A 15 -1.86 7.00 -10.27
CA ARG A 15 -0.47 6.53 -9.97
C ARG A 15 -0.42 5.40 -8.93
N ARG A 16 -1.51 5.20 -8.17
CA ARG A 16 -1.69 4.11 -7.18
C ARG A 16 -2.31 2.82 -7.70
N VAL A 17 -3.02 2.82 -8.85
CA VAL A 17 -3.68 1.59 -9.37
C VAL A 17 -2.70 0.71 -10.15
N ALA A 18 -1.65 1.30 -10.73
CA ALA A 18 -0.62 0.56 -11.45
C ALA A 18 0.37 -0.21 -10.53
N LEU A 19 0.36 0.01 -9.21
CA LEU A 19 1.27 -0.63 -8.24
C LEU A 19 0.61 -1.71 -7.36
N VAL A 20 -0.70 -1.94 -7.48
CA VAL A 20 -1.45 -2.95 -6.71
C VAL A 20 -2.06 -4.05 -7.60
N GLY A 21 -1.66 -4.13 -8.88
CA GLY A 21 -2.23 -5.07 -9.84
C GLY A 21 -1.40 -6.32 -10.10
N TRP A 22 -1.68 -7.39 -9.35
CA TRP A 22 -1.42 -8.81 -9.66
C TRP A 22 0.03 -9.35 -9.63
N VAL A 23 0.37 -10.02 -8.52
CA VAL A 23 1.16 -11.27 -8.57
C VAL A 23 0.28 -12.40 -8.06
N VAL A 24 -0.50 -13.00 -8.98
CA VAL A 24 -0.90 -14.40 -8.85
C VAL A 24 0.20 -15.21 -9.53
N GLY A 25 1.12 -15.72 -8.71
CA GLY A 25 2.24 -16.54 -9.16
C GLY A 25 2.74 -17.36 -7.98
N ALA A 26 2.23 -18.58 -7.89
CA ALA A 26 2.59 -19.57 -6.88
C ALA A 26 4.12 -19.76 -6.82
N SER A 27 4.71 -19.42 -5.69
CA SER A 27 5.87 -20.14 -5.15
C SER A 27 5.66 -20.23 -3.65
N GLY A 28 5.58 -21.46 -3.14
CA GLY A 28 5.44 -21.72 -1.72
C GLY A 28 6.68 -21.24 -0.99
N TRP A 29 6.51 -20.28 -0.09
CA TRP A 29 7.52 -19.98 0.91
C TRP A 29 7.13 -20.76 2.15
N ALA A 30 7.80 -21.91 2.33
CA ALA A 30 7.69 -22.72 3.52
C ALA A 30 8.23 -21.89 4.70
N PHE A 31 7.33 -21.23 5.42
CA PHE A 31 7.65 -20.74 6.76
C PHE A 31 7.84 -21.94 7.66
N GLY A 32 9.07 -22.08 8.16
CA GLY A 32 9.47 -23.12 9.08
C GLY A 32 8.51 -23.21 10.26
N ARG A 33 8.03 -24.43 10.50
CA ARG A 33 7.25 -24.86 11.65
C ARG A 33 8.01 -24.51 12.94
N VAL A 34 7.58 -23.47 13.66
CA VAL A 34 8.05 -23.26 15.03
C VAL A 34 7.30 -24.25 15.92
N ALA A 35 8.04 -25.22 16.46
CA ALA A 35 7.53 -26.20 17.40
C ALA A 35 7.03 -25.50 18.66
N SER A 36 5.75 -25.72 18.98
CA SER A 36 5.14 -25.29 20.24
C SER A 36 5.58 -26.24 21.36
N ALA A 37 6.55 -25.82 22.16
CA ALA A 37 6.87 -26.47 23.42
C ALA A 37 6.04 -25.85 24.54
N CYS A 38 5.09 -26.61 25.09
CA CYS A 38 4.44 -26.27 26.36
C CYS A 38 5.47 -26.48 27.49
N GLY A 39 6.08 -25.38 27.94
CA GLY A 39 7.00 -25.34 29.08
C GLY A 39 6.41 -24.50 30.20
N ALA A 40 6.42 -25.06 31.40
CA ALA A 40 5.78 -24.57 32.61
C ALA A 40 6.20 -23.16 33.06
N SER A 41 5.25 -22.49 33.72
CA SER A 41 5.30 -21.14 34.25
C SER A 41 6.50 -20.83 35.14
N SER A 42 7.14 -19.69 34.88
CA SER A 42 7.89 -18.91 35.86
C SER A 42 7.21 -17.55 35.99
N MET A 43 6.75 -17.21 37.20
CA MET A 43 6.21 -15.90 37.57
C MET A 43 7.33 -14.83 37.53
N GLY A 44 7.78 -14.46 36.34
CA GLY A 44 8.20 -13.11 36.03
C GLY A 44 7.04 -12.43 35.31
N ALA A 45 6.84 -11.12 35.47
CA ALA A 45 5.77 -10.37 34.81
C ALA A 45 5.71 -10.75 33.32
N THR A 46 4.78 -11.64 32.95
CA THR A 46 4.72 -12.22 31.61
C THR A 46 4.26 -11.12 30.68
N SER A 47 5.22 -10.50 29.97
CA SER A 47 4.95 -9.48 28.98
C SER A 47 4.00 -10.06 27.94
N ASP A 48 2.84 -9.41 27.73
CA ASP A 48 1.89 -9.84 26.73
C ASP A 48 2.55 -9.80 25.33
N PRO A 49 2.66 -10.94 24.64
CA PRO A 49 3.32 -10.99 23.33
C PRO A 49 2.53 -10.25 22.24
N ALA A 50 1.19 -10.25 22.31
CA ALA A 50 0.36 -9.47 21.40
C ALA A 50 0.54 -7.96 21.65
N LEU A 51 0.63 -7.54 22.92
CA LEU A 51 0.91 -6.14 23.25
C LEU A 51 2.30 -5.69 22.75
N SER A 52 3.28 -6.58 22.82
CA SER A 52 4.65 -6.31 22.34
C SER A 52 4.65 -6.15 20.81
N LEU A 53 4.03 -7.08 20.08
CA LEU A 53 3.85 -6.98 18.62
C LEU A 53 3.06 -5.74 18.20
N TRP A 54 2.03 -5.35 18.95
CA TRP A 54 1.30 -4.11 18.67
C TRP A 54 2.20 -2.87 18.79
N ARG A 55 3.12 -2.82 19.76
CA ARG A 55 4.05 -1.68 19.89
C ARG A 55 4.98 -1.58 18.68
N ASP A 56 5.53 -2.71 18.24
CA ASP A 56 6.36 -2.78 17.04
C ASP A 56 5.56 -2.36 15.80
N TRP A 57 4.34 -2.88 15.67
CA TRP A 57 3.40 -2.52 14.61
C TRP A 57 3.14 -1.00 14.61
N ALA A 58 2.86 -0.41 15.78
CA ALA A 58 2.56 1.01 15.88
C ALA A 58 3.76 1.90 15.49
N VAL A 59 4.99 1.46 15.76
CA VAL A 59 6.22 2.14 15.31
C VAL A 59 6.37 2.01 13.80
N ALA A 60 6.21 0.80 13.24
CA ALA A 60 6.28 0.52 11.82
C ALA A 60 5.22 1.33 11.04
N HIS A 61 3.97 1.35 11.52
CA HIS A 61 2.86 2.11 10.94
C HIS A 61 3.17 3.60 10.86
N ARG A 62 3.61 4.21 11.98
CA ARG A 62 4.01 5.62 11.97
C ARG A 62 5.16 5.89 11.00
N ARG A 63 6.11 4.96 10.85
CA ARG A 63 7.22 5.08 9.89
C ARG A 63 6.71 5.00 8.45
N ALA A 64 5.86 4.02 8.13
CA ALA A 64 5.27 3.83 6.81
C ALA A 64 4.52 5.10 6.36
N HIS A 65 3.65 5.67 7.20
CA HIS A 65 2.95 6.91 6.86
C HIS A 65 3.86 8.12 6.66
N ARG A 66 4.95 8.25 7.45
CA ARG A 66 5.93 9.31 7.21
C ARG A 66 6.63 9.15 5.87
N LEU A 67 7.01 7.92 5.52
CA LEU A 67 7.61 7.61 4.23
C LEU A 67 6.63 7.84 3.09
N CYS A 68 5.35 7.50 3.26
CA CYS A 68 4.30 7.75 2.28
C CYS A 68 4.14 9.25 1.98
N ARG A 69 4.06 10.09 3.02
CA ARG A 69 4.01 11.55 2.81
C ARG A 69 5.26 12.06 2.12
N ARG A 70 6.43 11.55 2.50
CA ARG A 70 7.69 11.90 1.82
C ARG A 70 7.68 11.49 0.35
N GLN A 71 7.15 10.31 0.04
CA GLN A 71 7.03 9.84 -1.34
C GLN A 71 6.07 10.70 -2.15
N GLN A 72 4.94 11.12 -1.57
CA GLN A 72 4.00 12.06 -2.21
C GLN A 72 4.67 13.42 -2.53
N GLU A 73 5.53 13.92 -1.65
CA GLU A 73 6.32 15.13 -1.93
C GLU A 73 7.29 14.94 -3.10
N LEU A 74 7.95 13.78 -3.17
CA LEU A 74 8.85 13.43 -4.28
C LEU A 74 8.06 13.25 -5.58
N GLU A 75 6.88 12.62 -5.53
CA GLU A 75 5.96 12.48 -6.66
C GLU A 75 5.52 13.84 -7.22
N LYS A 76 5.21 14.78 -6.32
CA LYS A 76 4.89 16.17 -6.68
C LYS A 76 6.10 16.86 -7.32
N SER A 77 7.27 16.78 -6.67
CA SER A 77 8.51 17.37 -7.19
C SER A 77 8.88 16.81 -8.56
N LEU A 78 8.62 15.52 -8.80
CA LEU A 78 8.87 14.87 -10.08
C LEU A 78 7.90 15.33 -11.16
N ALA A 79 6.62 15.52 -10.80
CA ALA A 79 5.62 16.06 -11.72
C ALA A 79 5.90 17.53 -12.11
N GLU A 80 6.54 18.30 -11.23
CA GLU A 80 6.99 19.67 -11.52
C GLU A 80 8.24 19.69 -12.45
N ARG A 81 9.04 18.61 -12.47
CA ARG A 81 10.27 18.50 -13.27
C ARG A 81 10.06 17.84 -14.63
N VAL A 82 9.06 16.96 -14.75
CA VAL A 82 8.81 16.16 -15.95
C VAL A 82 7.44 16.50 -16.50
N GLU A 83 7.41 17.25 -17.60
CA GLU A 83 6.16 17.77 -18.18
C GLU A 83 5.30 16.67 -18.83
N VAL A 84 5.91 15.71 -19.53
CA VAL A 84 5.17 14.72 -20.32
C VAL A 84 5.90 13.38 -20.43
N LEU A 85 5.17 12.27 -20.19
CA LEU A 85 5.67 10.88 -20.37
C LEU A 85 5.10 10.18 -21.61
N TRP A 86 4.43 10.92 -22.49
CA TRP A 86 3.74 10.39 -23.66
C TRP A 86 4.15 11.14 -24.92
N THR A 87 3.89 10.51 -26.07
CA THR A 87 4.06 11.09 -27.41
C THR A 87 2.75 11.00 -28.20
N VAL A 88 2.57 11.90 -29.18
CA VAL A 88 1.47 11.81 -30.15
C VAL A 88 1.96 11.06 -31.38
N VAL A 89 1.27 9.99 -31.72
CA VAL A 89 1.46 9.27 -32.97
C VAL A 89 0.46 9.75 -34.00
N LYS A 90 0.96 10.30 -35.11
CA LYS A 90 0.16 10.70 -36.27
C LYS A 90 -0.15 9.45 -37.11
N VAL A 91 -1.37 8.92 -37.02
CA VAL A 91 -1.76 7.72 -37.78
C VAL A 91 -2.18 8.12 -39.21
N PRO A 92 -1.59 7.55 -40.27
CA PRO A 92 -1.99 7.84 -41.65
C PRO A 92 -3.48 7.54 -41.86
N GLY A 93 -4.24 8.53 -42.31
CA GLY A 93 -5.69 8.43 -42.56
C GLY A 93 -6.56 8.31 -41.31
N GLY A 94 -5.99 8.51 -40.11
CA GLY A 94 -6.69 8.41 -38.83
C GLY A 94 -6.53 9.64 -37.95
N ALA A 95 -7.11 9.56 -36.75
CA ALA A 95 -6.91 10.56 -35.71
C ALA A 95 -5.52 10.39 -35.06
N ASP A 96 -5.04 11.47 -34.46
CA ASP A 96 -3.88 11.46 -33.58
C ASP A 96 -4.12 10.57 -32.36
N VAL A 97 -3.14 9.76 -32.00
CA VAL A 97 -3.23 8.86 -30.83
C VAL A 97 -2.14 9.20 -29.83
N ILE A 98 -2.53 9.40 -28.57
CA ILE A 98 -1.59 9.54 -27.46
C ILE A 98 -1.07 8.16 -27.06
N VAL A 99 0.24 8.01 -27.01
CA VAL A 99 0.91 6.76 -26.66
C VAL A 99 1.86 7.00 -25.49
N CYS A 100 1.71 6.18 -24.44
CA CYS A 100 2.45 6.33 -23.18
C CYS A 100 3.45 5.19 -22.93
N SER A 101 3.56 4.21 -23.84
CA SER A 101 4.49 3.09 -23.68
C SER A 101 4.85 2.46 -25.03
N LYS A 102 5.94 1.70 -25.07
CA LYS A 102 6.34 0.96 -26.27
C LYS A 102 5.31 -0.13 -26.60
N GLU A 103 4.72 -0.79 -25.63
CA GLU A 103 3.68 -1.80 -25.84
C GLU A 103 2.39 -1.17 -26.41
N ALA A 104 2.04 0.05 -25.97
CA ALA A 104 0.93 0.79 -26.55
C ALA A 104 1.22 1.20 -28.00
N LEU A 105 2.48 1.57 -28.30
CA LEU A 105 2.93 1.82 -29.67
C LEU A 105 2.88 0.56 -30.54
N ASP A 106 3.33 -0.58 -30.00
CA ASP A 106 3.32 -1.87 -30.69
C ASP A 106 1.89 -2.31 -31.01
N ARG A 107 0.95 -2.13 -30.08
CA ARG A 107 -0.48 -2.39 -30.31
C ARG A 107 -1.08 -1.45 -31.37
N LEU A 108 -0.65 -0.20 -31.41
CA LEU A 108 -1.14 0.79 -32.38
C LEU A 108 -0.62 0.51 -33.79
N VAL A 109 0.67 0.18 -33.91
CA VAL A 109 1.33 -0.03 -35.21
C VAL A 109 1.04 -1.43 -35.76
N GLY A 110 1.07 -2.46 -34.91
CA GLY A 110 0.94 -3.85 -35.33
C GLY A 110 1.97 -4.23 -36.40
N GLU A 111 1.51 -4.88 -37.47
CA GLU A 111 2.35 -5.31 -38.61
C GLU A 111 2.44 -4.26 -39.74
N ARG A 112 1.93 -3.04 -39.52
CA ARG A 112 1.90 -1.98 -40.54
C ARG A 112 3.30 -1.49 -40.88
N THR A 113 3.67 -1.62 -42.15
CA THR A 113 4.97 -1.16 -42.67
C THR A 113 4.96 0.31 -43.07
N ASP A 114 3.80 0.89 -43.38
CA ASP A 114 3.65 2.31 -43.73
C ASP A 114 3.93 3.26 -42.54
N MET A 115 3.94 2.74 -41.32
CA MET A 115 4.21 3.48 -40.09
C MET A 115 5.64 3.34 -39.55
N THR A 116 6.55 2.67 -40.27
CA THR A 116 7.90 2.34 -39.76
C THR A 116 8.67 3.57 -39.27
N ALA A 117 8.67 4.66 -40.05
CA ALA A 117 9.35 5.90 -39.66
C ALA A 117 8.67 6.61 -38.48
N ILE A 118 7.34 6.60 -38.44
CA ILE A 118 6.55 7.19 -37.35
C ILE A 118 6.79 6.42 -36.05
N ARG A 119 6.83 5.09 -36.13
CA ARG A 119 7.18 4.20 -35.02
C ARG A 119 8.58 4.49 -34.49
N ALA A 120 9.60 4.51 -35.35
CA ALA A 120 10.96 4.77 -34.92
C ALA A 120 11.10 6.12 -34.21
N ARG A 121 10.42 7.15 -34.72
CA ARG A 121 10.36 8.47 -34.08
C ARG A 121 9.66 8.41 -32.72
N ALA A 122 8.49 7.78 -32.62
CA ALA A 122 7.75 7.66 -31.38
C ALA A 122 8.51 6.85 -30.32
N GLU A 123 9.21 5.78 -30.73
CA GLU A 123 10.10 5.02 -29.83
C GLU A 123 11.24 5.88 -29.29
N ALA A 124 11.91 6.66 -30.15
CA ALA A 124 12.97 7.57 -29.72
C ALA A 124 12.45 8.66 -28.76
N GLU A 125 11.30 9.25 -29.09
CA GLU A 125 10.64 10.27 -28.26
C GLU A 125 10.22 9.74 -26.88
N LEU A 126 9.69 8.51 -26.81
CA LEU A 126 9.36 7.85 -25.55
C LEU A 126 10.62 7.51 -24.74
N ALA A 127 11.67 7.02 -25.40
CA ALA A 127 12.94 6.69 -24.76
C ALA A 127 13.61 7.93 -24.15
N GLU A 128 13.62 9.06 -24.88
CA GLU A 128 14.13 10.34 -24.37
C GLU A 128 13.36 10.82 -23.14
N ARG A 129 12.02 10.81 -23.20
CA ARG A 129 11.17 11.22 -22.06
C ARG A 129 11.37 10.30 -20.85
N GLN A 130 11.47 8.99 -21.07
CA GLN A 130 11.76 8.03 -20.02
C GLN A 130 13.13 8.30 -19.38
N ALA A 131 14.16 8.58 -20.19
CA ALA A 131 15.49 8.92 -19.68
C ALA A 131 15.48 10.23 -18.86
N CYS A 132 14.76 11.26 -19.29
CA CYS A 132 14.57 12.49 -18.52
C CYS A 132 13.88 12.22 -17.19
N PHE A 133 12.83 11.39 -17.18
CA PHE A 133 12.14 10.98 -15.96
C PHE A 133 13.07 10.23 -15.01
N GLU A 134 13.79 9.23 -15.51
CA GLU A 134 14.71 8.44 -14.69
C GLU A 134 15.84 9.29 -14.13
N ALA A 135 16.41 10.20 -14.92
CA ALA A 135 17.42 11.13 -14.46
C ALA A 135 16.90 12.01 -13.32
N ALA A 136 15.73 12.65 -13.50
CA ALA A 136 15.11 13.49 -12.48
C ALA A 136 14.72 12.68 -11.23
N ALA A 137 14.17 11.48 -11.41
CA ALA A 137 13.79 10.57 -10.33
C ALA A 137 15.01 10.11 -9.51
N ASN A 138 16.13 9.78 -10.18
CA ASN A 138 17.38 9.43 -9.52
C ASN A 138 17.97 10.61 -8.74
N GLU A 139 17.97 11.80 -9.34
CA GLU A 139 18.49 13.02 -8.71
C GLU A 139 17.79 13.34 -7.38
N ILE A 140 16.47 13.17 -7.33
CA ILE A 140 15.67 13.46 -6.11
C ILE A 140 15.55 12.25 -5.16
N GLY A 141 16.13 11.09 -5.52
CA GLY A 141 16.04 9.87 -4.72
C GLY A 141 14.65 9.23 -4.70
N TYR A 142 13.85 9.43 -5.76
CA TYR A 142 12.47 8.94 -5.87
C TYR A 142 12.36 7.42 -5.71
N PHE A 143 13.26 6.65 -6.35
CA PHE A 143 13.20 5.19 -6.34
C PHE A 143 13.57 4.60 -4.98
N GLU A 144 14.57 5.17 -4.30
CA GLU A 144 14.95 4.78 -2.94
C GLU A 144 13.84 5.11 -1.94
N GLY A 145 13.19 6.28 -2.09
CA GLY A 145 12.01 6.64 -1.33
C GLY A 145 10.86 5.63 -1.51
N ALA A 146 10.56 5.28 -2.76
CA ALA A 146 9.51 4.31 -3.09
C ALA A 146 9.81 2.91 -2.52
N LYS A 147 11.08 2.50 -2.58
CA LYS A 147 11.53 1.23 -2.00
C LYS A 147 11.36 1.22 -0.49
N ALA A 148 11.83 2.27 0.20
CA ALA A 148 11.73 2.38 1.65
C ALA A 148 10.27 2.43 2.12
N GLU A 149 9.38 3.13 1.41
CA GLU A 149 7.95 3.14 1.67
C GLU A 149 7.35 1.73 1.55
N ARG A 150 7.63 1.03 0.44
CA ARG A 150 7.12 -0.33 0.20
C ARG A 150 7.57 -1.32 1.26
N GLU A 151 8.86 -1.28 1.63
CA GLU A 151 9.40 -2.13 2.70
C GLU A 151 8.76 -1.82 4.06
N ALA A 152 8.49 -0.54 4.35
CA ALA A 152 7.82 -0.15 5.58
C ALA A 152 6.37 -0.65 5.64
N PHE A 153 5.60 -0.56 4.55
CA PHE A 153 4.25 -1.12 4.51
C PHE A 153 4.24 -2.65 4.55
N ALA A 154 5.19 -3.32 3.89
CA ALA A 154 5.34 -4.77 4.00
C ALA A 154 5.60 -5.22 5.45
N LEU A 155 6.39 -4.45 6.22
CA LEU A 155 6.59 -4.70 7.64
C LEU A 155 5.31 -4.47 8.46
N VAL A 156 4.54 -3.42 8.15
CA VAL A 156 3.23 -3.16 8.80
C VAL A 156 2.28 -4.34 8.59
N GLU A 157 2.18 -4.84 7.36
CA GLU A 157 1.33 -5.98 7.02
C GLU A 157 1.78 -7.26 7.74
N ALA A 158 3.09 -7.57 7.72
CA ALA A 158 3.65 -8.73 8.40
C ALA A 158 3.41 -8.69 9.91
N LEU A 159 3.56 -7.52 10.54
CA LEU A 159 3.28 -7.34 11.97
C LEU A 159 1.79 -7.43 12.28
N LEU A 160 0.91 -6.95 11.39
CA LEU A 160 -0.54 -7.06 11.55
C LEU A 160 -1.00 -8.52 11.48
N ASP A 161 -0.47 -9.29 10.52
CA ASP A 161 -0.71 -10.74 10.41
C ASP A 161 -0.17 -11.51 11.64
N GLY A 162 1.03 -11.17 12.10
CA GLY A 162 1.61 -11.74 13.33
C GLY A 162 0.77 -11.41 14.57
N LEU A 163 0.25 -10.19 14.66
CA LEU A 163 -0.64 -9.75 15.73
C LEU A 163 -1.98 -10.48 15.71
N ALA A 164 -2.55 -10.76 14.54
CA ALA A 164 -3.77 -11.55 14.40
C ALA A 164 -3.58 -12.98 14.96
N LYS A 165 -2.46 -13.63 14.63
CA LYS A 165 -2.14 -15.02 15.00
C LYS A 165 -1.70 -15.21 16.46
N THR A 166 -1.16 -14.16 17.09
CA THR A 166 -0.61 -14.23 18.45
C THR A 166 -1.71 -14.04 19.50
N PRO A 167 -2.04 -15.02 20.37
CA PRO A 167 -3.05 -14.81 21.41
C PRO A 167 -2.66 -13.67 22.36
N ALA A 168 -3.61 -12.80 22.67
CA ALA A 168 -3.44 -11.82 23.74
C ALA A 168 -3.68 -12.51 25.08
N VAL A 169 -2.86 -12.20 26.08
CA VAL A 169 -2.99 -12.75 27.45
C VAL A 169 -3.40 -11.69 28.45
N THR A 170 -3.55 -10.44 27.99
CA THR A 170 -4.05 -9.30 28.76
C THR A 170 -5.09 -8.52 27.97
N LEU A 171 -5.94 -7.78 28.68
CA LEU A 171 -6.90 -6.87 28.08
C LEU A 171 -6.21 -5.77 27.25
N ALA A 172 -5.03 -5.32 27.67
CA ALA A 172 -4.20 -4.38 26.91
C ALA A 172 -3.76 -4.97 25.56
N GLY A 173 -3.41 -6.27 25.50
CA GLY A 173 -3.11 -6.96 24.25
C GLY A 173 -4.31 -7.00 23.30
N VAL A 174 -5.52 -7.28 23.82
CA VAL A 174 -6.76 -7.26 23.03
C VAL A 174 -7.05 -5.85 22.48
N VAL A 175 -6.93 -4.83 23.32
CA VAL A 175 -7.07 -3.43 22.91
C VAL A 175 -6.05 -3.07 21.82
N GLY A 176 -4.80 -3.51 21.95
CA GLY A 176 -3.76 -3.32 20.95
C GLY A 176 -4.14 -3.92 19.60
N LYS A 177 -4.68 -5.15 19.57
CA LYS A 177 -5.18 -5.75 18.32
C LYS A 177 -6.25 -4.90 17.65
N LEU A 178 -7.25 -4.46 18.42
CA LEU A 178 -8.33 -3.61 17.91
C LEU A 178 -7.82 -2.25 17.43
N ASP A 179 -6.89 -1.64 18.16
CA ASP A 179 -6.24 -0.38 17.76
C ASP A 179 -5.52 -0.52 16.42
N ALA A 180 -4.79 -1.62 16.20
CA ALA A 180 -4.10 -1.87 14.95
C ALA A 180 -5.06 -2.02 13.76
N VAL A 181 -6.12 -2.81 13.91
CA VAL A 181 -7.15 -2.99 12.86
C VAL A 181 -7.83 -1.68 12.52
N MET A 182 -8.20 -0.89 13.54
CA MET A 182 -8.85 0.40 13.31
C MET A 182 -7.94 1.36 12.56
N ARG A 183 -6.70 1.54 13.02
CA ARG A 183 -5.76 2.49 12.40
C ARG A 183 -5.35 2.08 10.99
N ASN A 184 -5.31 0.78 10.69
CA ASN A 184 -5.07 0.27 9.35
C ASN A 184 -6.31 0.39 8.42
N GLY A 185 -7.51 0.30 8.98
CA GLY A 185 -8.77 0.40 8.24
C GLY A 185 -9.21 1.85 7.96
N GLU A 186 -8.85 2.78 8.85
CA GLU A 186 -9.14 4.23 8.73
C GLU A 186 -8.57 4.86 7.44
N ASP A 187 -7.60 4.22 6.79
CA ASP A 187 -7.01 4.69 5.52
C ASP A 187 -7.88 4.39 4.28
N TRP A 188 -8.85 3.48 4.38
CA TRP A 188 -9.52 2.88 3.21
C TRP A 188 -11.04 3.01 3.20
N GLU A 189 -11.68 3.34 4.32
CA GLU A 189 -13.15 3.30 4.45
C GLU A 189 -13.72 4.57 5.11
N ASP A 190 -14.99 4.89 4.78
CA ASP A 190 -15.76 5.85 5.55
C ASP A 190 -16.06 5.29 6.96
N HIS A 191 -15.17 5.66 7.87
CA HIS A 191 -15.17 5.34 9.30
C HIS A 191 -16.39 5.87 10.10
N SER A 192 -17.34 6.56 9.46
CA SER A 192 -18.62 6.94 10.07
C SER A 192 -19.68 5.83 9.95
N THR A 193 -19.45 4.85 9.07
CA THR A 193 -20.41 3.78 8.75
C THR A 193 -20.06 2.46 9.44
N PHE A 194 -21.03 1.54 9.48
CA PHE A 194 -20.82 0.20 10.02
C PHE A 194 -19.62 -0.50 9.35
N PRO A 195 -18.72 -1.18 10.09
CA PRO A 195 -18.78 -1.52 11.52
C PRO A 195 -17.98 -0.59 12.47
N TRP A 196 -17.44 0.52 11.96
CA TRP A 196 -16.42 1.31 12.68
C TRP A 196 -16.89 1.93 14.00
N PRO A 197 -18.10 2.53 14.09
CA PRO A 197 -18.61 3.04 15.37
C PRO A 197 -18.73 1.95 16.45
N GLN A 198 -19.17 0.74 16.08
CA GLN A 198 -19.36 -0.38 17.01
C GLN A 198 -18.02 -0.88 17.55
N ILE A 199 -17.02 -1.03 16.66
CA ILE A 199 -15.66 -1.46 17.05
C ILE A 199 -15.04 -0.41 17.98
N ARG A 200 -15.22 0.89 17.70
CA ARG A 200 -14.71 1.98 18.54
C ARG A 200 -15.34 1.97 19.93
N SER A 201 -16.65 1.76 20.03
CA SER A 201 -17.37 1.62 21.31
C SER A 201 -16.80 0.46 22.13
N ALA A 202 -16.73 -0.73 21.53
CA ALA A 202 -16.19 -1.92 22.21
C ALA A 202 -14.74 -1.71 22.67
N ARG A 203 -13.88 -1.09 21.86
CA ARG A 203 -12.50 -0.77 22.25
C ARG A 203 -12.45 0.18 23.46
N GLN A 204 -13.31 1.20 23.49
CA GLN A 204 -13.39 2.13 24.63
C GLN A 204 -13.84 1.43 25.91
N ASP A 205 -14.77 0.50 25.82
CA ASP A 205 -15.22 -0.32 26.95
C ASP A 205 -14.08 -1.18 27.49
N LEU A 206 -13.34 -1.86 26.62
CA LEU A 206 -12.18 -2.67 27.00
C LEU A 206 -11.06 -1.81 27.64
N MET A 207 -10.81 -0.60 27.13
CA MET A 207 -9.87 0.34 27.77
C MET A 207 -10.33 0.73 29.17
N ARG A 208 -11.62 1.04 29.38
CA ARG A 208 -12.16 1.37 30.70
C ARG A 208 -12.04 0.22 31.69
N LEU A 209 -12.35 -1.01 31.25
CA LEU A 209 -12.24 -2.20 32.08
C LEU A 209 -10.79 -2.53 32.45
N SER A 210 -9.83 -2.27 31.55
CA SER A 210 -8.39 -2.51 31.82
C SER A 210 -7.81 -1.63 32.93
N VAL A 211 -8.45 -0.49 33.22
CA VAL A 211 -8.06 0.41 34.30
C VAL A 211 -8.75 0.04 35.62
N GLN A 212 -9.81 -0.77 35.56
CA GLN A 212 -10.67 -1.11 36.69
C GLN A 212 -10.40 -2.49 37.31
N GLU A 213 -9.47 -3.31 36.79
CA GLU A 213 -9.10 -4.58 37.42
C GLU A 213 -8.12 -4.38 38.59
N PRO A 214 -8.53 -4.54 39.86
CA PRO A 214 -7.60 -4.89 40.92
C PRO A 214 -7.15 -6.36 40.75
N PRO A 215 -5.94 -6.73 41.24
CA PRO A 215 -5.49 -8.11 41.19
C PRO A 215 -6.42 -9.00 42.02
N GLY A 216 -7.16 -9.91 41.37
CA GLY A 216 -7.81 -11.03 42.05
C GLY A 216 -9.31 -11.27 41.82
N GLN A 217 -9.99 -10.60 40.88
CA GLN A 217 -11.36 -10.97 40.53
C GLN A 217 -11.39 -11.82 39.25
N SER A 218 -11.18 -13.11 39.42
CA SER A 218 -11.57 -14.10 38.41
C SER A 218 -13.09 -14.06 38.27
N PHE A 219 -13.59 -13.70 37.09
CA PHE A 219 -14.98 -13.93 36.74
C PHE A 219 -15.28 -15.44 36.81
N PRO A 220 -16.29 -15.89 37.58
CA PRO A 220 -16.67 -17.28 37.58
C PRO A 220 -17.57 -17.57 36.38
N GLY A 221 -17.08 -18.41 35.46
CA GLY A 221 -17.91 -19.33 34.69
C GLY A 221 -18.45 -18.85 33.34
N GLY A 222 -18.39 -19.78 32.39
CA GLY A 222 -18.95 -19.75 31.04
C GLY A 222 -18.36 -20.88 30.22
#